data_AF-A0A7Y3EL05-F1
#
_entry.id   AF-A0A7Y3EL05-F1
#
_cell.length_a   1.000
_cell.length_b   1.000
_cell.length_c   1.000
_cell.angle_alpha   90.00
_cell.angle_beta   90.00
_cell.angle_gamma   90.00
#
_symmetry.space_group_name_H-M   'P 1'
#
loop_
_entity.id
_entity.type
_entity.pdbx_description
1 polymer ?
#
loop_
_entity_poly.entity_id
_entity_poly.type
_entity_poly.pdbx_seq_one_letter_code
_entity_poly.pdbx_strand_id
1 'polypeptide(L)' 'MGQIIKTRKHYEYQQEDGKTTAWFPHIEEKMELSHESIPAYKKIFYILIGLGLLFLSLVFTLVH' A
#
# COMPACT_ATOMS: atom_id res chain seq x y z
N MET A 1 -8.10 -26.29 11.14
CA MET A 1 -7.28 -25.45 10.25
C MET A 1 -7.58 -25.86 8.81
N GLY A 2 -8.02 -24.92 7.96
CA GLY A 2 -8.39 -25.22 6.56
C GLY A 2 -7.20 -25.61 5.69
N GLN A 3 -7.47 -26.15 4.51
CA GLN A 3 -6.47 -26.68 3.58
C GLN A 3 -6.50 -25.92 2.23
N ILE A 4 -5.31 -25.69 1.66
CA ILE A 4 -5.16 -25.10 0.32
C ILE A 4 -5.03 -26.25 -0.68
N ILE A 5 -5.96 -26.31 -1.63
CA ILE A 5 -5.97 -27.31 -2.71
C ILE A 5 -5.57 -26.63 -4.01
N LYS A 6 -4.61 -27.22 -4.73
CA LYS A 6 -4.20 -26.76 -6.06
C LYS A 6 -5.08 -27.40 -7.13
N THR A 7 -5.93 -26.60 -7.75
CA THR A 7 -6.70 -26.98 -8.95
C THR A 7 -5.95 -26.48 -10.20
N ARG A 8 -6.18 -27.09 -11.38
CA ARG A 8 -5.41 -26.84 -12.63
C ARG A 8 -5.22 -25.37 -13.04
N LYS A 9 -6.05 -24.44 -12.56
CA LYS A 9 -6.00 -23.01 -12.90
C LYS A 9 -5.89 -22.06 -11.71
N HIS A 10 -6.14 -22.52 -10.49
CA HIS A 10 -6.29 -21.67 -9.30
C HIS A 10 -6.12 -22.51 -8.03
N TYR A 11 -5.89 -21.83 -6.93
CA TYR A 11 -5.82 -22.41 -5.60
C TYR A 11 -7.13 -22.15 -4.85
N GLU A 12 -7.65 -23.17 -4.21
CA GLU A 12 -8.89 -23.12 -3.44
C GLU A 12 -8.55 -23.27 -1.97
N TYR A 13 -9.07 -22.38 -1.13
CA TYR A 13 -9.02 -22.56 0.30
C TYR A 13 -10.31 -23.21 0.78
N GLN A 14 -10.20 -24.42 1.32
CA GLN A 14 -11.32 -25.17 1.89
C GLN A 14 -11.24 -25.18 3.41
N GLN A 15 -12.35 -24.86 4.06
CA GLN A 15 -12.49 -25.00 5.51
C GLN A 15 -12.77 -26.47 5.88
N GLU A 16 -12.71 -26.80 7.17
CA GLU A 16 -12.88 -28.19 7.66
C GLU A 16 -14.25 -28.80 7.34
N ASP A 17 -15.25 -27.97 7.01
CA ASP A 17 -16.57 -28.38 6.55
C ASP A 17 -16.61 -28.76 5.06
N GLY A 18 -15.47 -28.72 4.37
CA GLY A 18 -15.32 -29.05 2.96
C GLY A 18 -15.80 -27.94 2.01
N LYS A 19 -16.19 -26.77 2.51
CA LYS A 19 -16.65 -25.66 1.67
C LYS A 19 -15.49 -24.78 1.24
N THR A 20 -15.45 -24.45 -0.05
CA THR A 20 -14.51 -23.47 -0.60
C THR A 20 -14.95 -22.06 -0.20
N THR A 21 -14.09 -21.33 0.50
CA THR A 21 -14.39 -19.96 0.95
C THR A 21 -13.62 -18.89 0.21
N ALA A 22 -12.54 -19.25 -0.50
CA ALA A 22 -11.77 -18.31 -1.32
C ALA A 22 -11.10 -19.01 -2.50
N TRP A 23 -10.97 -18.27 -3.60
CA TRP A 23 -10.34 -18.70 -4.85
C TRP A 23 -9.17 -17.74 -5.13
N PHE A 24 -7.96 -18.27 -5.22
CA PHE A 24 -6.75 -17.49 -5.48
C PHE A 24 -6.13 -17.90 -6.82
N PRO A 25 -5.93 -16.99 -7.78
CA PRO A 25 -5.25 -17.33 -9.03
C PRO A 25 -3.76 -17.67 -8.83
N HIS A 26 -3.14 -17.21 -7.74
CA HIS A 26 -1.76 -17.53 -7.31
C HIS A 26 -1.68 -17.58 -5.78
N ILE A 27 -0.90 -18.52 -5.21
CA ILE A 27 -0.62 -18.58 -3.75
C ILE A 27 0.18 -17.37 -3.28
N GLU A 28 1.05 -16.84 -4.14
CA GLU A 28 1.92 -15.70 -3.87
C GLU A 28 1.32 -14.41 -4.44
N GLU A 29 0.04 -14.15 -4.21
CA GLU A 29 -0.42 -12.77 -4.24
C GLU A 29 0.16 -12.10 -3.01
N LYS A 30 1.45 -11.74 -3.11
CA LYS A 30 2.13 -10.95 -2.10
C LYS A 30 1.21 -9.78 -1.81
N MET A 31 0.78 -9.68 -0.56
CA MET A 31 0.25 -8.43 -0.02
C MET A 31 1.40 -7.42 0.04
N GLU A 32 2.01 -7.13 -1.10
CA GLU A 32 2.80 -5.92 -1.29
C GLU A 32 1.76 -4.82 -1.17
N LEU A 33 1.70 -4.23 0.02
CA LEU A 33 1.09 -2.94 0.25
C LEU A 33 1.77 -2.03 -0.77
N SER A 34 1.15 -1.90 -1.94
CA SER A 34 1.62 -1.04 -3.02
C SER A 34 1.37 0.39 -2.59
N HIS A 35 2.12 0.83 -1.58
CA HIS A 35 2.57 2.20 -1.50
C HIS A 35 3.68 2.37 -2.54
N GLU A 36 3.37 2.08 -3.80
CA GLU A 36 4.13 2.63 -4.90
C GLU A 36 4.01 4.13 -4.74
N SER A 37 5.09 4.72 -4.24
CA SER A 37 5.08 6.09 -3.82
C SER A 37 4.94 6.96 -5.06
N ILE A 38 3.70 7.35 -5.36
CA ILE A 38 3.34 8.04 -6.59
C ILE A 38 4.29 9.24 -6.72
N PRO A 39 5.14 9.29 -7.77
CA PRO A 39 6.20 10.30 -7.85
C PRO A 39 5.63 11.73 -7.85
N ALA A 40 4.41 11.90 -8.36
CA ALA A 40 3.68 13.17 -8.29
C ALA A 40 3.39 13.60 -6.84
N TYR A 41 3.00 12.68 -5.96
CA TYR A 41 2.69 12.99 -4.56
C TYR A 41 3.94 13.40 -3.79
N LYS A 42 5.07 12.73 -4.02
CA LYS A 42 6.37 13.14 -3.43
C LYS A 42 6.74 14.56 -3.83
N LYS A 43 6.54 14.93 -5.09
CA LYS A 43 6.85 16.28 -5.58
C LYS A 43 5.99 17.33 -4.88
N ILE A 44 4.68 17.09 -4.77
CA ILE A 44 3.74 17.99 -4.07
C ILE A 44 4.14 18.14 -2.60
N PHE A 45 4.45 17.03 -1.93
CA PHE A 45 4.87 17.02 -0.54
C PHE A 45 6.12 17.90 -0.29
N TYR A 46 7.16 17.77 -1.13
CA TYR A 46 8.37 18.59 -0.99
C TYR A 46 8.13 20.07 -1.29
N ILE A 47 7.24 20.40 -2.23
CA ILE A 47 6.86 21.79 -2.51
C ILE A 47 6.18 22.41 -1.28
N LEU A 48 5.25 21.68 -0.64
CA LEU A 48 4.57 22.12 0.57
C LEU A 48 5.54 22.35 1.73
N ILE A 49 6.48 21.44 1.95
CA ILE A 49 7.54 21.61 2.95
C ILE A 49 8.38 22.85 2.65
N GLY A 50 8.80 23.01 1.39
CA GLY A 50 9.60 24.16 0.96
C GLY A 50 8.89 25.49 1.22
N LEU A 51 7.61 25.59 0.89
CA LEU A 51 6.79 26.78 1.16
C LEU A 51 6.67 27.06 2.67
N GLY A 52 6.48 26.02 3.49
CA GLY A 52 6.42 26.15 4.94
C GLY A 52 7.72 26.69 5.54
N LEU A 53 8.87 26.15 5.12
CA LEU A 53 10.18 26.62 5.56
C LEU A 53 10.46 28.05 5.10
N LEU A 54 10.09 28.40 3.87
CA LEU A 54 10.29 29.73 3.32
C LEU A 54 9.45 30.77 4.08
N PHE A 55 8.19 30.44 4.37
CA PHE A 55 7.34 31.27 5.22
C PHE A 55 7.94 31.45 6.62
N LEU A 56 8.38 30.36 7.26
CA LEU A 56 8.98 30.42 8.59
C LEU A 56 10.25 31.28 8.61
N SER A 57 11.09 31.15 7.57
CA SER A 57 12.29 31.96 7.41
C SER A 57 11.94 33.44 7.26
N LEU A 58 10.93 33.78 6.46
CA LEU A 58 10.45 35.15 6.30
C LEU A 58 9.98 35.74 7.63
N VAL A 59 9.12 35.02 8.35
CA VAL A 59 8.64 35.42 9.67
C VAL A 59 9.82 35.66 10.61
N PHE A 60 10.78 34.74 10.67
CA PHE A 60 11.95 34.88 11.54
C PHE A 60 12.81 36.10 11.17
N THR A 61 12.98 36.41 9.89
CA THR A 61 13.78 37.58 9.45
C THR A 61 13.06 38.91 9.56
N LEU A 62 11.72 38.92 9.53
CA LEU A 62 10.93 40.15 9.41
C LEU A 62 10.25 40.56 10.73
N VAL A 63 10.03 39.59 11.62
CA VAL A 63 9.45 39.81 12.95
C VAL A 63 10.54 39.97 14.01
N HIS A 64 11.76 39.47 13.76
CA HIS A 64 12.89 39.63 14.66
C HIS A 64 13.77 40.83 14.28
#